data_AF-A0A1V1P428-F1
#
_entry.id   AF-A0A1V1P428-F1
#
_cell.length_a   1.000
_cell.length_b   1.000
_cell.length_c   1.000
_cell.angle_alpha   90.00
_cell.angle_beta   90.00
_cell.angle_gamma   90.00
#
_symmetry.space_group_name_H-M   'P 1'
#
loop_
_entity.id
_entity.type
_entity.pdbx_description
1 polymer ?
#
loop_
_entity_poly.entity_id
_entity_poly.type
_entity_poly.pdbx_seq_one_letter_code
_entity_poly.pdbx_strand_id
1 'polypeptide(L)'
;MKVNGAIQEVAIQKKGNIMITLQKQHIGNWLLLEYLSSLHVVNEKLNFFERKYNTTFESIESRIKTLDKENFNLWDDYIEWKSYKKAASELIIKISEVRSGNFEVA
;
A
#
# COMPACT_ATOMS: atom_id res chain seq x y z
N MET A 1 -17.26 -25.79 40.81
CA MET A 1 -17.48 -25.63 39.37
C MET A 1 -16.44 -24.66 38.84
N LYS A 2 -15.47 -25.14 38.05
CA LYS A 2 -14.46 -24.30 37.36
C LYS A 2 -14.92 -24.08 35.93
N VAL A 3 -14.92 -22.83 35.45
CA VAL A 3 -14.62 -22.40 34.05
C VAL A 3 -14.17 -20.93 34.18
N ASN A 4 -12.85 -20.64 34.17
CA ASN A 4 -12.04 -20.14 33.04
C ASN A 4 -12.63 -18.84 32.46
N GLY A 5 -11.98 -17.67 32.51
CA GLY A 5 -10.58 -17.42 32.19
C GLY A 5 -10.54 -16.62 30.88
N ALA A 6 -10.73 -15.30 30.98
CA ALA A 6 -10.45 -14.33 29.92
C ALA A 6 -10.19 -12.96 30.55
N ILE A 7 -9.23 -12.89 31.48
CA ILE A 7 -8.60 -11.61 31.82
C ILE A 7 -7.61 -11.39 30.66
N GLN A 8 -8.03 -10.65 29.64
CA GLN A 8 -7.11 -10.15 28.63
C GLN A 8 -6.01 -9.35 29.34
N GLU A 9 -4.76 -9.74 29.14
CA GLU A 9 -3.60 -9.15 29.77
C GLU A 9 -3.54 -7.65 29.43
N VAL A 10 -3.86 -6.82 30.43
CA VAL A 10 -3.62 -5.38 30.39
C VAL A 10 -2.27 -5.15 31.05
N ALA A 11 -1.25 -4.84 30.26
CA ALA A 11 0.05 -4.42 30.79
C ALA A 11 -0.08 -3.03 31.42
N ILE A 12 0.16 -2.92 32.73
CA ILE A 12 0.09 -1.66 33.48
C ILE A 12 1.52 -1.16 33.74
N GLN A 13 1.86 0.01 33.20
CA GLN A 13 2.97 0.83 33.70
C GLN A 13 2.46 2.17 34.21
N LYS A 14 2.98 2.58 35.37
CA LYS A 14 2.49 3.70 36.15
C LYS A 14 3.40 4.93 36.00
N LYS A 15 2.74 6.08 35.87
CA LYS A 15 3.17 7.47 36.15
C LYS A 15 3.75 8.26 34.97
N GLY A 16 2.94 9.18 34.44
CA GLY A 16 3.44 10.45 33.87
C GLY A 16 3.14 10.78 32.41
N ASN A 17 2.56 9.88 31.60
CA ASN A 17 2.26 10.14 30.19
C ASN A 17 0.78 9.86 29.89
N ILE A 18 0.13 10.72 29.11
CA ILE A 18 -1.23 10.50 28.62
C ILE A 18 -1.24 9.19 27.82
N MET A 19 -1.75 8.14 28.43
CA MET A 19 -1.85 6.81 27.85
C MET A 19 -3.15 6.74 27.06
N ILE A 20 -3.07 6.91 25.74
CA ILE A 20 -4.24 6.78 24.86
C ILE A 20 -4.38 5.30 24.53
N THR A 21 -5.37 4.62 25.12
CA THR A 21 -5.73 3.25 24.75
C THR A 21 -6.56 3.29 23.47
N LEU A 22 -5.92 3.04 22.33
CA LEU A 22 -6.62 2.89 21.05
C LEU A 22 -7.00 1.42 20.83
N GLN A 23 -8.26 1.19 20.42
CA GLN A 23 -8.65 -0.13 19.96
C GLN A 23 -7.92 -0.47 18.66
N LYS A 24 -7.45 -1.72 18.52
CA LYS A 24 -6.77 -2.21 17.30
C LYS A 24 -7.53 -1.85 16.02
N GLN A 25 -8.87 -1.85 16.07
CA GLN A 25 -9.73 -1.47 14.97
C GLN A 25 -9.56 -0.01 14.53
N HIS A 26 -9.36 0.94 15.45
CA HIS A 26 -9.15 2.35 15.10
C HIS A 26 -7.82 2.55 14.38
N ILE A 27 -6.77 1.84 14.81
CA ILE A 27 -5.47 1.84 14.13
C ILE A 27 -5.62 1.25 12.73
N GLY A 28 -6.34 0.14 12.60
CA GLY A 28 -6.63 -0.47 11.30
C GLY A 28 -7.39 0.47 10.35
N ASN A 29 -8.39 1.20 10.84
CA ASN A 29 -9.13 2.18 10.03
C ASN A 29 -8.23 3.32 9.55
N TRP A 30 -7.33 3.81 10.41
CA TRP A 30 -6.39 4.87 10.03
C TRP A 30 -5.39 4.40 8.98
N LEU A 31 -4.77 3.22 9.17
CA LEU A 31 -3.89 2.60 8.17
C LEU A 31 -4.61 2.37 6.84
N LEU A 32 -5.88 1.92 6.90
CA LEU A 32 -6.68 1.70 5.70
C LEU A 32 -6.91 3.01 4.94
N LEU A 33 -7.21 4.11 5.64
CA LEU A 33 -7.37 5.43 5.03
C LEU A 33 -6.08 5.89 4.35
N GLU A 34 -4.93 5.73 5.03
CA GLU A 34 -3.62 6.10 4.48
C GLU A 34 -3.28 5.29 3.21
N TYR A 35 -3.45 3.97 3.25
CA TYR A 35 -3.16 3.11 2.11
C TYR A 35 -4.12 3.33 0.94
N LEU A 36 -5.41 3.56 1.20
CA LEU A 36 -6.39 3.87 0.15
C LEU A 36 -6.09 5.23 -0.49
N SER A 37 -5.74 6.25 0.30
CA SER A 37 -5.34 7.56 -0.22
C SER A 37 -4.09 7.45 -1.09
N SER A 38 -3.08 6.70 -0.63
CA SER A 38 -1.85 6.46 -1.38
C SER A 38 -2.13 5.70 -2.68
N LEU A 39 -2.98 4.67 -2.64
CA LEU A 39 -3.36 3.89 -3.81
C LEU A 39 -4.10 4.76 -4.84
N HIS A 40 -4.96 5.68 -4.39
CA HIS A 40 -5.62 6.63 -5.28
C HIS A 40 -4.60 7.49 -6.04
N VAL A 41 -3.61 8.07 -5.33
CA VAL A 41 -2.54 8.87 -5.95
C VAL A 41 -1.73 8.05 -6.96
N VAL A 42 -1.34 6.82 -6.59
CA VAL A 42 -0.60 5.93 -7.49
C VAL A 42 -1.42 5.57 -8.72
N ASN A 43 -2.72 5.29 -8.56
CA ASN A 43 -3.61 4.99 -9.68
C ASN A 43 -3.76 6.17 -10.63
N GLU A 44 -3.79 7.41 -10.14
CA GLU A 44 -3.78 8.59 -11.02
C GLU A 44 -2.49 8.69 -11.85
N LYS A 45 -1.34 8.31 -11.26
CA LYS A 45 -0.07 8.22 -12.01
C LYS A 45 -0.08 7.11 -13.05
N LEU A 46 -0.63 5.94 -12.73
CA LEU A 46 -0.81 4.86 -13.70
C LEU A 46 -1.71 5.30 -14.87
N ASN A 47 -2.86 5.90 -14.56
CA ASN A 47 -3.81 6.44 -15.54
C ASN A 47 -3.16 7.51 -16.42
N PHE A 48 -2.30 8.36 -15.86
CA PHE A 48 -1.56 9.36 -16.62
C PHE A 48 -0.70 8.71 -17.71
N PHE A 49 0.07 7.66 -17.40
CA PHE A 49 0.91 6.99 -18.39
C PHE A 49 0.08 6.26 -19.46
N GLU A 50 -1.00 5.58 -19.07
CA GLU A 50 -1.91 4.94 -20.01
C GLU A 50 -2.48 5.95 -21.02
N ARG A 51 -2.84 7.16 -20.54
CA ARG A 51 -3.31 8.25 -21.41
C ARG A 51 -2.19 8.87 -22.24
N LYS A 52 -1.00 9.08 -21.65
CA LYS A 52 0.17 9.66 -22.33
C LYS A 52 0.59 8.83 -23.55
N TYR A 53 0.53 7.52 -23.44
CA TYR A 53 0.92 6.60 -24.51
C TYR A 53 -0.25 5.96 -25.26
N ASN A 54 -1.48 6.16 -24.80
CA ASN A 54 -2.70 5.54 -25.31
C ASN A 54 -2.56 4.01 -25.44
N THR A 55 -1.97 3.38 -24.42
CA THR A 55 -1.67 1.94 -24.42
C THR A 55 -1.50 1.43 -23.00
N THR A 56 -1.37 0.11 -22.83
CA THR A 56 -1.15 -0.51 -21.52
C THR A 56 0.33 -0.57 -21.15
N PHE A 57 0.62 -0.76 -19.86
CA PHE A 57 1.99 -0.94 -19.36
C PHE A 57 2.70 -2.11 -20.07
N GLU A 58 2.02 -3.24 -20.23
CA GLU A 58 2.55 -4.46 -20.83
C GLU A 58 2.90 -4.25 -22.32
N SER A 59 2.16 -3.38 -23.00
CA SER A 59 2.42 -3.00 -24.38
C SER A 59 3.68 -2.14 -24.50
N ILE A 60 3.89 -1.18 -23.58
CA ILE A 60 5.15 -0.41 -23.51
C ILE A 60 6.32 -1.32 -23.15
N GLU A 61 6.18 -2.20 -22.16
CA GLU A 61 7.22 -3.14 -21.74
C GLU A 61 7.67 -4.07 -22.87
N SER A 62 6.75 -4.47 -23.75
CA SER A 62 7.08 -5.24 -24.94
C SER A 62 7.77 -4.36 -25.99
N ARG A 63 7.19 -3.19 -26.28
CA ARG A 63 7.69 -2.27 -27.30
C ARG A 63 9.11 -1.80 -27.03
N ILE A 64 9.42 -1.44 -25.79
CA ILE A 64 10.73 -0.89 -25.40
C ILE A 64 11.88 -1.90 -25.62
N LYS A 65 11.60 -3.20 -25.47
CA LYS A 65 12.56 -4.28 -25.72
C LYS A 65 12.82 -4.54 -27.20
N THR A 66 11.93 -4.09 -28.09
CA THR A 66 12.00 -4.34 -29.53
C THR A 66 12.39 -3.11 -30.33
N LEU A 67 12.75 -1.99 -29.67
CA LEU A 67 13.17 -0.79 -30.37
C LEU A 67 14.60 -0.95 -30.90
N ASP A 68 14.79 -0.77 -32.20
CA ASP A 68 16.11 -0.77 -32.83
C ASP A 68 17.01 0.39 -32.36
N LYS A 69 16.39 1.49 -31.91
CA LYS A 69 17.08 2.66 -31.35
C LYS A 69 16.55 3.00 -29.97
N GLU A 70 17.48 3.26 -29.06
CA GLU A 70 17.16 3.67 -27.71
C GLU A 70 16.44 5.02 -27.69
N ASN A 71 15.37 5.08 -26.89
CA ASN A 71 14.65 6.31 -26.59
C ASN A 71 14.68 6.51 -25.07
N PHE A 72 15.61 7.34 -24.61
CA PHE A 72 15.83 7.58 -23.17
C PHE A 72 14.58 8.09 -22.45
N ASN A 73 13.84 9.02 -23.06
CA ASN A 73 12.59 9.52 -22.47
C ASN A 73 11.56 8.40 -22.25
N LEU A 74 11.47 7.46 -23.21
CA LEU A 74 10.58 6.31 -23.07
C LEU A 74 11.08 5.33 -22.00
N TRP A 75 12.40 5.16 -21.84
CA TRP A 75 12.98 4.37 -20.75
C TRP A 75 12.69 4.99 -19.39
N ASP A 76 12.88 6.29 -19.22
CA ASP A 76 12.62 7.01 -17.98
C ASP A 76 11.15 6.87 -17.57
N ASP A 77 10.24 7.15 -18.51
CA ASP A 77 8.80 7.00 -18.30
C ASP A 77 8.40 5.55 -17.98
N TYR A 78 9.01 4.55 -18.65
CA TYR A 78 8.76 3.13 -18.38
C TYR A 78 9.23 2.72 -16.98
N ILE A 79 10.42 3.16 -16.56
CA ILE A 79 10.96 2.87 -15.23
C ILE A 79 10.06 3.48 -14.16
N GLU A 80 9.64 4.73 -14.34
CA GLU A 80 8.71 5.40 -13.42
C GLU A 80 7.37 4.65 -13.38
N TRP A 81 6.78 4.31 -14.53
CA TRP A 81 5.53 3.56 -14.59
C TRP A 81 5.64 2.19 -13.90
N LYS A 82 6.73 1.46 -14.14
CA LYS A 82 7.01 0.16 -13.50
C LYS A 82 7.09 0.29 -11.98
N SER A 83 7.67 1.39 -11.47
CA SER A 83 7.73 1.66 -10.04
C SER A 83 6.33 1.87 -9.43
N TYR A 84 5.45 2.60 -10.11
CA TYR A 84 4.07 2.79 -9.65
C TYR A 84 3.26 1.49 -9.71
N LYS A 85 3.46 0.64 -10.73
CA LYS A 85 2.81 -0.69 -10.80
C LYS A 85 3.20 -1.54 -9.59
N LYS A 86 4.47 -1.51 -9.21
CA LYS A 86 4.97 -2.20 -8.00
C LYS A 86 4.35 -1.63 -6.73
N ALA A 87 4.36 -0.30 -6.57
CA ALA A 87 3.78 0.38 -5.42
C ALA A 87 2.28 0.10 -5.26
N ALA A 88 1.52 0.09 -6.37
CA ALA A 88 0.10 -0.27 -6.35
C ALA A 88 -0.12 -1.71 -5.86
N SER A 89 0.68 -2.66 -6.34
CA SER A 89 0.62 -4.07 -5.91
C SER A 89 0.88 -4.20 -4.41
N GLU A 90 1.93 -3.54 -3.89
CA GLU A 90 2.27 -3.54 -2.47
C GLU A 90 1.16 -2.90 -1.61
N LEU A 91 0.58 -1.79 -2.06
CA LEU A 91 -0.54 -1.14 -1.37
C LEU A 91 -1.79 -2.03 -1.33
N ILE A 92 -2.10 -2.74 -2.42
CA ILE A 92 -3.23 -3.68 -2.46
C ILE A 92 -3.03 -4.81 -1.44
N ILE A 93 -1.82 -5.36 -1.34
CA ILE A 93 -1.47 -6.37 -0.33
C ILE A 93 -1.66 -5.80 1.08
N LYS A 94 -1.08 -4.63 1.39
CA LYS A 94 -1.23 -3.97 2.70
C LYS A 94 -2.69 -3.69 3.07
N ILE A 95 -3.50 -3.24 2.11
CA ILE A 95 -4.94 -3.03 2.30
C ILE A 95 -5.63 -4.35 2.66
N SER A 96 -5.28 -5.45 1.99
CA SER A 96 -5.83 -6.79 2.28
C SER A 96 -5.43 -7.32 3.66
N GLU A 97 -4.18 -7.07 4.08
CA GLU A 97 -3.66 -7.44 5.40
C GLU A 97 -4.39 -6.69 6.51
N VAL A 98 -4.57 -5.38 6.35
CA VAL A 98 -5.34 -4.56 7.31
C VAL A 98 -6.80 -5.03 7.39
N ARG A 99 -7.45 -5.28 6.24
CA ARG A 99 -8.85 -5.77 6.19
C ARG A 99 -9.03 -7.14 6.83
N SER A 100 -8.02 -8.00 6.77
CA SER A 100 -8.03 -9.33 7.41
C SER A 100 -7.61 -9.30 8.88
N GLY A 101 -7.22 -8.14 9.43
CA GLY A 101 -6.73 -8.00 10.80
C GLY A 101 -5.28 -8.46 11.00
N ASN A 102 -4.60 -8.83 9.92
CA ASN A 102 -3.23 -9.34 9.85
C ASN A 102 -2.22 -8.19 9.72
N PHE A 103 -2.24 -7.26 10.67
CA PHE A 103 -1.29 -6.15 10.71
C PHE A 103 -0.72 -5.98 12.12
N GLU A 104 0.56 -5.64 12.17
CA GLU A 104 1.28 -5.33 13.39
C GLU A 104 1.52 -3.82 13.48
N VAL A 105 1.52 -3.30 14.71
CA VAL A 105 1.82 -1.91 15.01
C VAL A 105 3.08 -1.97 15.87
N ALA A 106 4.20 -1.48 15.32
CA ALA A 106 5.50 -1.47 15.99
C ALA A 106 5.55 -0.43 17.12
#